data_AF-A0A2D5MN64-F1
#
_entry.id   AF-A0A2D5MN64-F1
#
_cell.length_a   1.000
_cell.length_b   1.000
_cell.length_c   1.000
_cell.angle_alpha   90.00
_cell.angle_beta   90.00
_cell.angle_gamma   90.00
#
_symmetry.space_group_name_H-M   'P 1'
#
loop_
_entity.id
_entity.type
_entity.pdbx_description
1 polymer ?
#
loop_
_entity_poly.entity_id
_entity_poly.type
_entity_poly.pdbx_seq_one_letter_code
_entity_poly.pdbx_strand_id
1 'polypeptide(L)'
;MIINVGDKIIGNHNRTGEIINIGIATEKTDIAAENDTALNAKTYDTSLGYTGAVTYSGENGTYWCYFDQIEDNLTEKEKSDIDVAINQENEWWK
;
A
#
# COMPACT_ATOMS: atom_id res chain seq x y z
N MET A 1 2.78 7.14 4.01
CA MET A 1 1.48 6.49 3.70
C MET A 1 1.53 5.16 4.40
N ILE A 2 0.50 4.81 5.16
CA ILE A 2 0.48 3.52 5.85
C ILE A 2 -0.18 2.51 4.92
N ILE A 3 0.56 1.47 4.55
CA ILE A 3 0.09 0.38 3.68
C ILE A 3 0.04 -0.93 4.46
N ASN A 4 -0.97 -1.74 4.18
CA ASN A 4 -1.19 -3.04 4.81
C ASN A 4 -1.35 -4.13 3.75
N VAL A 5 -0.96 -5.36 4.08
CA VAL A 5 -1.39 -6.54 3.31
C VAL A 5 -2.92 -6.66 3.47
N GLY A 6 -3.64 -6.64 2.34
CA GLY A 6 -5.09 -6.53 2.26
C GLY A 6 -5.63 -5.12 1.95
N ASP A 7 -4.80 -4.07 1.91
CA ASP A 7 -5.23 -2.78 1.37
C ASP A 7 -5.28 -2.83 -0.16
N LYS A 8 -6.30 -2.19 -0.76
CA LYS A 8 -6.43 -2.01 -2.20
C LYS A 8 -5.78 -0.70 -2.64
N ILE A 9 -4.83 -0.79 -3.56
CA ILE A 9 -4.03 0.34 -4.05
C ILE A 9 -4.19 0.58 -5.55
N ILE A 10 -3.79 1.78 -5.99
CA ILE A 10 -3.36 2.03 -7.37
C ILE A 10 -1.84 2.06 -7.37
N GLY A 11 -1.21 1.14 -8.11
CA GLY A 11 0.22 1.15 -8.42
C GLY A 11 0.48 1.55 -9.87
N ASN A 12 1.77 1.57 -10.24
CA ASN A 12 2.26 2.08 -11.53
C ASN A 12 1.40 1.74 -12.76
N HIS A 13 1.26 2.70 -13.66
CA HIS A 13 0.45 2.58 -14.89
C HIS A 13 -1.05 2.36 -14.61
N ASN A 14 -1.58 3.01 -13.57
CA ASN A 14 -2.98 2.90 -13.11
C ASN A 14 -3.41 1.45 -12.74
N ARG A 15 -2.47 0.57 -12.37
CA ARG A 15 -2.76 -0.82 -12.03
C ARG A 15 -3.39 -0.90 -10.66
N THR A 16 -4.68 -1.24 -10.60
CA THR A 16 -5.41 -1.39 -9.33
C THR A 16 -5.34 -2.84 -8.84
N GLY A 17 -5.16 -3.05 -7.53
CA GLY A 17 -5.17 -4.39 -6.93
C GLY A 17 -5.00 -4.40 -5.41
N GLU A 18 -5.09 -5.59 -4.80
CA GLU A 18 -4.96 -5.80 -3.35
C GLU A 18 -3.52 -6.22 -2.99
N ILE A 19 -2.88 -5.56 -2.02
CA ILE A 19 -1.52 -5.91 -1.57
C ILE A 19 -1.53 -7.30 -0.94
N ILE A 20 -0.80 -8.24 -1.54
CA ILE A 20 -0.59 -9.60 -1.00
C ILE A 20 0.75 -9.72 -0.26
N ASN A 21 1.73 -8.88 -0.55
CA ASN A 21 3.02 -8.83 0.14
C ASN A 21 3.65 -7.42 0.18
N ILE A 22 4.41 -7.14 1.23
CA ILE A 22 5.22 -5.92 1.40
C ILE A 22 6.66 -6.36 1.68
N GLY A 23 7.55 -6.26 0.69
CA GLY A 23 8.96 -6.64 0.80
C GLY A 23 9.85 -5.44 1.14
N ILE A 24 10.70 -5.58 2.16
CA ILE A 24 11.67 -4.58 2.62
C ILE A 24 13.08 -5.09 2.33
N ALA A 25 13.86 -4.30 1.61
CA ALA A 25 15.22 -4.63 1.21
C ALA A 25 16.20 -4.54 2.38
N THR A 26 17.00 -5.59 2.58
CA THR A 26 18.13 -5.61 3.52
C THR A 26 19.47 -5.26 2.88
N GLU A 27 19.54 -5.28 1.54
CA GLU A 27 20.76 -5.08 0.76
C GLU A 27 20.55 -4.00 -0.31
N LYS A 28 21.54 -3.11 -0.51
CA LYS A 28 21.44 -1.97 -1.43
C LYS A 28 21.30 -2.35 -2.91
N THR A 29 21.63 -3.58 -3.26
CA THR A 29 21.51 -4.16 -4.60
C THR A 29 20.14 -4.79 -4.87
N ASP A 30 19.39 -5.12 -3.81
CA ASP A 30 18.06 -5.74 -3.91
C ASP A 30 16.97 -4.66 -3.77
N ILE A 31 16.80 -3.85 -4.80
CA ILE A 31 15.88 -2.70 -4.75
C ILE A 31 14.40 -3.16 -4.71
N ALA A 32 14.11 -4.36 -5.22
CA ALA A 32 12.77 -4.95 -5.27
C ALA A 32 12.41 -5.82 -4.05
N ALA A 33 13.35 -6.08 -3.14
CA ALA A 33 13.18 -6.99 -2.00
C ALA A 33 12.86 -8.44 -2.42
N GLU A 34 13.58 -8.94 -3.43
CA GLU A 34 13.42 -10.28 -4.04
C GLU A 34 14.45 -11.32 -3.55
N ASN A 35 15.50 -10.93 -2.81
CA ASN A 35 16.48 -11.89 -2.27
C ASN A 35 15.91 -12.69 -1.08
N ASP A 36 16.46 -13.89 -0.84
CA ASP A 36 16.20 -14.70 0.37
C ASP A 36 16.51 -13.97 1.70
N THR A 37 17.26 -12.87 1.65
CA THR A 37 17.61 -12.01 2.80
C THR A 37 16.57 -10.93 3.10
N ALA A 38 15.66 -10.64 2.16
CA ALA A 38 14.64 -9.60 2.31
C ALA A 38 13.61 -9.91 3.41
N LEU A 39 13.01 -8.86 3.98
CA LEU A 39 12.03 -8.97 5.07
C LEU A 39 10.62 -8.72 4.56
N ASN A 40 9.67 -9.56 4.98
CA ASN A 40 8.26 -9.44 4.59
C ASN A 40 7.42 -8.85 5.74
N ALA A 41 6.76 -7.72 5.49
CA ALA A 41 5.95 -7.00 6.46
C ALA A 41 4.44 -7.25 6.28
N LYS A 42 3.65 -6.91 7.30
CA LYS A 42 2.16 -6.87 7.23
C LYS A 42 1.58 -5.46 7.20
N THR A 43 2.29 -4.52 7.82
CA THR A 43 2.01 -3.08 7.78
C THR A 43 3.34 -2.36 7.62
N TYR A 44 3.37 -1.30 6.83
CA TYR A 44 4.55 -0.44 6.65
C TYR A 44 4.13 1.02 6.46
N ASP A 45 4.84 1.96 7.08
CA ASP A 45 4.72 3.38 6.73
C ASP A 45 5.84 3.76 5.78
N THR A 46 5.46 4.17 4.56
CA THR A 46 6.40 4.61 3.53
C THR A 46 7.23 5.83 3.93
N SER A 47 6.85 6.57 4.98
CA SER A 47 7.64 7.69 5.52
C SER A 47 8.99 7.25 6.12
N LEU A 48 9.14 5.97 6.49
CA LEU A 48 10.37 5.42 7.06
C LEU A 48 11.52 5.30 6.04
N GLY A 49 11.23 5.40 4.74
CA GLY A 49 12.25 5.55 3.70
C GLY A 49 13.13 4.33 3.42
N TYR A 50 12.79 3.14 3.93
CA TYR A 50 13.44 1.90 3.51
C TYR A 50 13.07 1.55 2.07
N THR A 51 14.06 1.07 1.32
CA THR A 51 13.89 0.52 -0.03
C THR A 51 13.06 -0.78 0.00
N GLY A 52 12.24 -0.99 -1.03
CA GLY A 52 11.43 -2.19 -1.19
C GLY A 52 10.26 -1.99 -2.14
N ALA A 53 9.41 -3.01 -2.22
CA ALA A 53 8.29 -3.09 -3.15
C ALA A 53 7.05 -3.75 -2.53
N VAL A 54 5.90 -3.51 -3.14
CA VAL A 54 4.66 -4.25 -2.89
C VAL A 54 4.40 -5.24 -4.01
N THR A 55 3.91 -6.44 -3.66
CA THR A 55 3.31 -7.39 -4.58
C THR A 55 1.80 -7.34 -4.38
N TYR A 56 1.02 -7.20 -5.45
CA TYR A 56 -0.43 -7.04 -5.39
C TYR A 56 -1.17 -7.86 -6.45
N SER A 57 -2.38 -8.31 -6.13
CA SER A 57 -3.25 -9.07 -7.03
C SER A 57 -4.16 -8.13 -7.82
N GLY A 58 -4.15 -8.23 -9.15
CA GLY A 58 -5.00 -7.47 -10.05
C GLY A 58 -5.82 -8.37 -10.97
N GLU A 59 -6.77 -7.77 -11.70
CA GLU A 59 -7.74 -8.47 -12.56
C GLU A 59 -7.09 -9.43 -13.57
N ASN A 60 -5.92 -9.07 -14.12
CA ASN A 60 -5.22 -9.84 -15.14
C ASN A 60 -3.93 -10.50 -14.59
N GLY A 61 -3.85 -10.74 -13.27
CA GLY A 61 -2.75 -11.46 -12.61
C GLY A 61 -2.03 -10.65 -11.53
N THR A 62 -0.89 -11.16 -11.07
CA THR A 62 -0.06 -10.54 -10.04
C THR A 62 0.81 -9.43 -10.63
N TYR A 63 0.89 -8.30 -9.92
CA TYR A 63 1.74 -7.16 -10.25
C TYR A 63 2.66 -6.81 -9.09
N TRP A 64 3.64 -5.94 -9.36
CA TRP A 64 4.50 -5.34 -8.35
C TRP A 64 4.86 -3.89 -8.71
N CYS A 65 5.20 -3.09 -7.69
CA CYS A 65 5.77 -1.76 -7.84
C CYS A 65 6.56 -1.36 -6.59
N TYR A 66 7.51 -0.43 -6.72
CA TYR A 66 8.21 0.16 -5.58
C TYR A 66 7.27 1.03 -4.72
N PHE A 67 7.66 1.37 -3.49
CA PHE A 67 6.83 2.19 -2.59
C PHE A 67 6.57 3.62 -3.07
N ASP A 68 7.48 4.20 -3.86
CA ASP A 68 7.34 5.51 -4.52
C ASP A 68 6.49 5.45 -5.81
N GLN A 69 6.04 4.26 -6.19
CA GLN A 69 5.17 3.98 -7.34
C GLN A 69 3.75 3.56 -6.94
N ILE A 70 3.39 3.73 -5.65
CA ILE A 70 2.01 3.63 -5.16
C ILE A 70 1.38 5.02 -5.32
N GLU A 71 0.36 5.11 -6.16
CA GLU A 71 -0.28 6.36 -6.56
C GLU A 71 -1.41 6.75 -5.59
N ASP A 72 -2.15 5.78 -5.05
CA ASP A 72 -3.22 5.98 -4.06
C ASP A 72 -3.48 4.70 -3.22
N ASN A 73 -3.89 4.85 -1.96
CA ASN A 73 -4.39 3.76 -1.11
C ASN A 73 -5.91 3.90 -0.97
N LEU A 74 -6.64 3.18 -1.81
CA LEU A 74 -8.10 3.27 -1.88
C LEU A 74 -8.75 2.81 -0.57
N THR A 75 -8.17 1.82 0.11
CA THR A 75 -8.71 1.29 1.37
C THR A 75 -8.39 2.18 2.59
N GLU A 76 -7.35 3.03 2.53
CA GLU A 76 -7.14 4.12 3.50
C GLU A 76 -8.12 5.27 3.24
N LYS A 77 -8.33 5.61 1.97
CA LYS A 77 -9.23 6.66 1.49
C LYS A 77 -10.70 6.38 1.79
N GLU A 78 -11.19 5.17 1.51
CA GLU A 78 -12.56 4.73 1.82
C GLU A 78 -12.88 4.87 3.33
N LYS A 79 -11.91 4.58 4.22
CA LYS A 79 -12.06 4.78 5.67
C LYS A 79 -12.15 6.27 6.00
N SER A 80 -11.28 7.10 5.42
CA SER A 80 -11.28 8.56 5.64
C SER A 80 -12.58 9.22 5.17
N ASP A 81 -13.14 8.79 4.04
CA ASP A 81 -14.41 9.33 3.52
C ASP A 81 -15.60 8.96 4.43
N ILE A 82 -15.60 7.74 4.98
CA ILE A 82 -16.59 7.28 5.98
C ILE A 82 -16.47 8.11 7.28
N ASP A 83 -15.26 8.31 7.80
CA ASP A 83 -15.04 9.11 9.01
C ASP A 83 -15.50 10.57 8.82
N VAL A 84 -15.27 11.17 7.64
CA VAL A 84 -15.77 12.51 7.31
C VAL A 84 -17.31 12.54 7.26
N ALA A 85 -17.95 11.54 6.64
CA ALA A 85 -19.40 11.46 6.58
C ALA A 85 -20.05 11.32 7.97
N ILE A 86 -19.51 10.43 8.82
CA ILE A 86 -19.97 10.26 10.21
C ILE A 86 -19.81 11.55 11.01
N ASN A 87 -18.71 12.29 10.84
CA ASN A 87 -18.54 13.58 11.51
C ASN A 87 -19.56 14.63 11.02
N GLN A 88 -19.84 14.70 9.71
CA GLN A 88 -20.89 15.59 9.18
C GLN A 88 -22.29 15.24 9.69
N GLU A 89 -22.63 13.94 9.80
CA GLU A 89 -23.89 13.52 10.42
C GLU A 89 -23.98 13.91 11.90
N ASN A 90 -22.86 13.88 12.64
CA ASN A 90 -22.85 14.29 14.05
C ASN A 90 -22.95 15.82 14.26
N GLU A 91 -22.73 16.65 13.24
CA GLU A 91 -22.76 18.12 13.38
C GLU A 91 -24.11 18.78 13.04
N TRP A 92 -25.00 18.16 12.25
CA TRP A 92 -26.38 18.69 12.07
C TRP A 92 -27.33 18.21 13.20
N TRP A 93 -26.94 17.22 14.00
CA TRP A 93 -27.64 16.80 15.23
C TRP A 93 -27.28 17.69 16.46
N LYS A 94 -26.90 18.96 16.23
CA LYS A 94 -26.42 19.92 17.25
C LYS A 94 -27.01 21.31 17.04
#